data_AF-A0A976DN40-F1
#
_entry.id   AF-A0A976DN40-F1
#
_cell.length_a   1.000
_cell.length_b   1.000
_cell.length_c   1.000
_cell.angle_alpha   90.00
_cell.angle_beta   90.00
_cell.angle_gamma   90.00
#
_symmetry.space_group_name_H-M   'P 1'
#
loop_
_entity.id
_entity.type
_entity.pdbx_description
1 polymer ?
#
loop_
_entity_poly.entity_id
_entity_poly.type
_entity_poly.pdbx_seq_one_letter_code
_entity_poly.pdbx_strand_id
1 'polypeptide(L)'
;KIPLVRWHWRYAYVNSTHALLPPRLNRVYATDGGMLTSGALLHTKFLPGIVDRSREEKSRGEHFADGAQFASYYDRLTADPVLHDKASTRYTGWRQLEALGLISRGGWV
;
A
#
# COMPACT_ATOMS: atom_id res chain seq x y z
N LYS A 1 -5.34 -0.10 -4.27
CA LYS A 1 -5.63 -1.52 -3.90
C LYS A 1 -7.09 -1.61 -3.47
N ILE A 2 -7.77 -2.74 -3.66
CA ILE A 2 -9.16 -2.93 -3.18
C ILE A 2 -9.07 -3.36 -1.72
N PRO A 3 -9.31 -2.47 -0.75
CA PRO A 3 -8.84 -2.71 0.61
C PRO A 3 -9.82 -3.58 1.41
N LEU A 4 -11.10 -3.63 1.01
CA LEU A 4 -12.11 -4.38 1.74
C LEU A 4 -13.25 -4.80 0.81
N VAL A 5 -13.49 -6.10 0.70
CA VAL A 5 -14.60 -6.68 -0.06
C VAL A 5 -15.33 -7.65 0.85
N ARG A 6 -16.67 -7.62 0.83
CA ARG A 6 -17.45 -8.68 1.47
C ARG A 6 -17.17 -9.99 0.75
N TRP A 7 -16.56 -10.94 1.44
CA TRP A 7 -16.14 -12.21 0.84
C TRP A 7 -17.32 -12.97 0.23
N HIS A 8 -17.04 -13.62 -0.90
CA HIS A 8 -17.94 -14.55 -1.56
C HIS A 8 -17.10 -15.64 -2.22
N TRP A 9 -17.50 -16.91 -2.09
CA TRP A 9 -16.72 -18.07 -2.56
C TRP A 9 -16.44 -18.08 -4.07
N ARG A 10 -17.25 -17.37 -4.87
CA ARG A 10 -17.04 -17.20 -6.33
C ARG A 10 -16.02 -16.11 -6.71
N TYR A 11 -15.45 -15.40 -5.74
CA TYR A 11 -14.49 -14.33 -6.03
C TYR A 11 -13.08 -14.90 -6.16
N ALA A 12 -12.32 -14.35 -7.11
CA ALA A 12 -10.94 -14.74 -7.36
C ALA A 12 -10.04 -13.50 -7.34
N TYR A 13 -8.94 -13.57 -6.59
CA TYR A 13 -7.87 -12.58 -6.64
C TYR A 13 -6.97 -12.86 -7.83
N VAL A 14 -6.61 -11.82 -8.57
CA VAL A 14 -5.71 -11.89 -9.72
C VAL A 14 -4.65 -10.80 -9.60
N ASN A 15 -3.57 -10.89 -10.40
CA ASN A 15 -2.48 -9.92 -10.44
C ASN A 15 -1.87 -9.68 -9.04
N SER A 16 -1.37 -10.74 -8.40
CA SER A 16 -0.79 -10.67 -7.04
C SER A 16 -1.71 -9.99 -6.02
N THR A 17 -3.02 -10.26 -6.09
CA THR A 17 -4.09 -9.66 -5.26
C THR A 17 -4.40 -8.18 -5.52
N HIS A 18 -3.86 -7.59 -6.59
CA HIS A 18 -4.16 -6.19 -6.95
C HIS A 18 -5.56 -5.99 -7.55
N ALA A 19 -6.20 -7.06 -8.04
CA ALA A 19 -7.54 -7.01 -8.62
C ALA A 19 -8.37 -8.25 -8.22
N LEU A 20 -9.70 -8.12 -8.30
CA LEU A 20 -10.66 -9.21 -8.07
C LEU A 20 -11.57 -9.44 -9.27
N LEU A 21 -12.01 -10.69 -9.45
CA LEU A 21 -13.14 -11.03 -10.30
C LEU A 21 -14.41 -11.25 -9.44
N PRO A 22 -15.59 -10.79 -9.90
CA PRO A 22 -15.86 -10.14 -11.19
C PRO A 22 -15.37 -8.67 -11.28
N PRO A 23 -15.09 -8.13 -12.50
CA PRO A 23 -14.45 -6.83 -12.69
C PRO A 23 -15.12 -5.64 -11.99
N ARG A 24 -16.43 -5.71 -11.76
CA ARG A 24 -17.20 -4.67 -11.03
C ARG A 24 -16.68 -4.38 -9.62
N LEU A 25 -16.03 -5.35 -8.97
CA LEU A 25 -15.45 -5.17 -7.63
C LEU A 25 -14.26 -4.20 -7.62
N ASN A 26 -13.67 -3.91 -8.78
CA ASN A 26 -12.52 -3.01 -8.90
C ASN A 26 -12.92 -1.55 -9.21
N ARG A 27 -14.22 -1.26 -9.38
CA ARG A 27 -14.74 0.09 -9.66
C ARG A 27 -14.85 0.92 -8.38
N VAL A 28 -13.71 1.19 -7.74
CA VAL A 28 -13.62 1.87 -6.43
C VAL A 28 -13.03 3.27 -6.51
N TYR A 29 -12.39 3.64 -7.63
CA TYR A 29 -11.82 4.97 -7.82
C TYR A 29 -12.85 5.87 -8.49
N ALA A 30 -13.17 6.99 -7.85
CA ALA A 30 -13.90 8.07 -8.49
C ALA A 30 -12.93 8.95 -9.27
N THR A 31 -13.30 9.33 -10.50
CA THR A 31 -12.49 10.22 -11.36
C THR A 31 -12.83 11.69 -11.21
N ASP A 32 -13.84 12.00 -10.39
CA ASP A 32 -14.53 13.30 -10.30
C ASP A 32 -14.78 13.75 -8.84
N GLY A 33 -13.96 13.29 -7.89
CA GLY A 33 -14.07 13.74 -6.48
C GLY A 33 -15.12 12.97 -5.67
N GLY A 34 -15.29 11.68 -5.94
CA GLY A 34 -16.33 10.86 -5.30
C GLY A 34 -16.15 10.67 -3.80
N MET A 35 -17.29 10.73 -3.09
CA MET A 35 -17.44 10.53 -1.65
C MET A 35 -17.63 9.06 -1.25
N LEU A 36 -17.14 8.11 -2.05
CA LEU A 36 -17.26 6.70 -1.69
C LEU A 36 -16.47 6.43 -0.40
N THR A 37 -17.06 5.64 0.49
CA THR A 37 -16.38 5.22 1.72
C THR A 37 -15.04 4.60 1.36
N SER A 38 -13.98 5.16 1.90
CA SER A 38 -12.60 4.74 1.65
C SER A 38 -11.84 4.63 2.97
N GLY A 39 -10.75 3.86 2.92
CA GLY A 39 -9.90 3.63 4.08
C GLY A 39 -8.44 3.58 3.67
N ALA A 40 -7.57 3.67 4.67
CA ALA A 40 -6.14 3.54 4.50
C ALA A 40 -5.66 2.24 5.14
N LEU A 41 -4.70 1.59 4.50
CA LEU A 41 -3.96 0.47 5.09
C LEU A 41 -2.56 0.95 5.41
N LEU A 42 -2.13 0.76 6.66
CA LEU A 42 -0.76 1.05 7.06
C LEU A 42 0.18 0.08 6.33
N HIS A 43 1.10 0.64 5.56
CA HIS A 43 2.05 -0.14 4.80
C HIS A 43 3.31 -0.38 5.63
N THR A 44 3.57 -1.64 5.97
CA THR A 44 4.62 -2.04 6.92
C THR A 44 5.96 -2.37 6.26
N LYS A 45 6.13 -2.05 4.98
CA LYS A 45 7.37 -2.37 4.23
C LYS A 45 8.62 -1.80 4.87
N PHE A 46 8.53 -0.70 5.61
CA PHE A 46 9.67 -0.03 6.24
C PHE A 46 9.68 -0.16 7.78
N LEU A 47 9.04 -1.21 8.32
CA LEU A 47 9.14 -1.50 9.76
C LEU A 47 10.58 -1.83 10.18
N PRO A 48 10.91 -1.70 11.48
CA PRO A 48 12.19 -2.18 12.03
C PRO A 48 12.54 -3.58 11.50
N GLY A 49 13.80 -3.76 11.09
CA GLY A 49 14.27 -4.97 10.42
C GLY A 49 14.12 -4.97 8.89
N ILE A 50 13.71 -3.86 8.26
CA ILE A 50 13.75 -3.74 6.80
C ILE A 50 15.17 -3.77 6.25
N VAL A 51 16.16 -3.23 6.98
CA VAL A 51 17.58 -3.27 6.59
C VAL A 51 18.06 -4.72 6.50
N ASP A 52 17.83 -5.52 7.55
CA ASP A 52 18.28 -6.92 7.57
C ASP A 52 17.55 -7.77 6.52
N ARG A 53 16.22 -7.59 6.39
CA ARG A 53 15.45 -8.25 5.33
C ARG A 53 15.91 -7.84 3.93
N SER A 54 16.29 -6.58 3.74
CA SER A 54 16.80 -6.08 2.45
C SER A 54 18.12 -6.74 2.05
N ARG A 55 19.02 -6.95 3.02
CA ARG A 55 20.28 -7.69 2.80
C ARG A 55 20.02 -9.15 2.42
N GLU A 56 19.10 -9.80 3.13
CA GLU A 56 18.71 -11.19 2.87
C GLU A 56 18.07 -11.35 1.48
N GLU A 57 17.10 -10.51 1.14
CA GLU A 57 16.42 -10.54 -0.17
C GLU A 57 17.40 -10.26 -1.32
N LYS A 58 18.32 -9.30 -1.15
CA LYS A 58 19.39 -9.05 -2.13
C LYS A 58 20.31 -10.27 -2.31
N SER A 59 20.59 -11.00 -1.23
CA SER A 59 21.41 -12.23 -1.29
C SER A 59 20.70 -13.39 -1.99
N ARG A 60 19.36 -13.49 -1.86
CA ARG A 60 18.54 -14.55 -2.47
C ARG A 60 18.42 -14.38 -3.97
N GLY A 61 18.33 -13.14 -4.46
CA GLY A 61 18.20 -12.87 -5.90
C GLY A 61 16.88 -13.31 -6.52
N GLU A 62 15.88 -13.70 -5.72
CA GLU A 62 14.57 -14.20 -6.15
C GLU A 62 13.60 -13.05 -6.46
N HIS A 63 13.95 -12.17 -7.40
CA HIS A 63 13.06 -11.10 -7.83
C HIS A 63 12.14 -11.56 -8.97
N PHE A 64 10.83 -11.46 -8.75
CA PHE A 64 9.78 -11.82 -9.71
C PHE A 64 9.76 -10.92 -10.97
N ALA A 65 10.59 -9.87 -11.00
CA ALA A 65 10.80 -8.97 -12.13
C ALA A 65 12.25 -8.42 -12.09
N ASP A 66 12.92 -8.44 -13.24
CA ASP A 66 14.23 -7.86 -13.57
C ASP A 66 15.07 -7.36 -12.37
N GLY A 67 15.73 -8.30 -11.68
CA GLY A 67 16.38 -8.06 -10.38
C GLY A 67 17.47 -6.98 -10.40
N ALA A 68 18.04 -6.67 -11.57
CA ALA A 68 19.01 -5.60 -11.74
C ALA A 68 18.42 -4.21 -11.40
N GLN A 69 17.13 -3.98 -11.67
CA GLN A 69 16.47 -2.70 -11.39
C GLN A 69 16.26 -2.48 -9.89
N PHE A 70 16.18 -3.56 -9.10
CA PHE A 70 15.97 -3.50 -7.66
C PHE A 70 17.25 -3.48 -6.83
N ALA A 71 18.42 -3.80 -7.40
CA ALA A 71 19.70 -3.77 -6.69
C ALA A 71 19.96 -2.38 -6.05
N SER A 72 19.78 -1.31 -6.83
CA SER A 72 19.95 0.08 -6.35
C SER A 72 18.92 0.49 -5.27
N TYR A 73 17.76 -0.17 -5.24
CA TYR A 73 16.73 0.07 -4.25
C TYR A 73 17.13 -0.55 -2.90
N TYR A 74 17.61 -1.80 -2.91
CA TYR A 74 18.09 -2.47 -1.69
C TYR A 74 19.36 -1.82 -1.12
N ASP A 75 20.26 -1.32 -1.97
CA ASP A 75 21.45 -0.60 -1.50
C ASP A 75 21.09 0.66 -0.72
N ARG A 76 20.17 1.48 -1.27
CA ARG A 76 19.68 2.68 -0.59
C ARG A 76 18.95 2.36 0.69
N LEU A 77 18.20 1.26 0.74
CA LEU A 77 17.46 0.85 1.92
C LEU A 77 18.38 0.29 3.01
N THR A 78 19.44 -0.41 2.62
CA THR A 78 20.46 -0.95 3.53
C THR A 78 21.32 0.16 4.16
N ALA A 79 21.42 1.33 3.51
CA ALA A 79 22.05 2.52 4.06
C ALA A 79 21.25 3.20 5.19
N ASP A 80 20.15 2.58 5.63
CA ASP A 80 19.27 3.07 6.71
C ASP A 80 18.83 4.53 6.52
N PRO A 81 18.12 4.83 5.42
CA PRO A 81 17.78 6.21 5.09
C PRO A 81 16.70 6.73 6.04
N VAL A 82 16.82 7.99 6.43
CA VAL A 82 15.75 8.70 7.11
C VAL A 82 14.65 9.02 6.08
N LEU A 83 13.52 8.31 6.16
CA LEU A 83 12.41 8.44 5.21
C LEU A 83 11.47 9.62 5.50
N HIS A 84 11.59 10.25 6.68
CA HIS A 84 10.79 11.41 7.04
C HIS A 84 11.56 12.70 6.78
N ASP A 85 10.83 13.74 6.41
CA ASP A 85 11.35 15.07 6.12
C ASP A 85 10.43 16.14 6.72
N LYS A 86 10.65 17.41 6.35
CA LYS A 86 9.83 18.54 6.83
C LYS A 86 8.38 18.52 6.33
N ALA A 87 8.07 17.76 5.27
CA ALA A 87 6.72 17.58 4.77
C ALA A 87 5.99 16.42 5.48
N SER A 88 6.72 15.62 6.26
CA SER A 88 6.16 14.49 6.98
C SER A 88 5.34 14.94 8.18
N THR A 89 4.16 14.33 8.37
CA THR A 89 3.26 14.63 9.48
C THR A 89 3.14 13.42 10.41
N ARG A 90 3.23 13.65 11.73
CA ARG A 90 3.04 12.59 12.73
C ARG A 90 1.62 12.04 12.63
N TYR A 91 1.50 10.73 12.43
CA TYR A 91 0.22 10.04 12.44
C TYR A 91 -0.38 10.03 13.86
N THR A 92 -1.60 10.53 14.00
CA THR A 92 -2.34 10.57 15.28
C THR A 92 -3.62 9.74 15.27
N GLY A 93 -4.12 9.34 14.10
CA GLY A 93 -5.29 8.48 13.97
C GLY A 93 -6.08 8.71 12.69
N TRP A 94 -7.14 7.94 12.50
CA TRP A 94 -7.96 7.98 11.28
C TRP A 94 -8.66 9.33 11.06
N ARG A 95 -9.03 10.05 12.13
CA ARG A 95 -9.65 11.40 12.02
C ARG A 95 -8.72 12.40 11.34
N GLN A 96 -7.42 12.28 11.57
CA GLN A 96 -6.41 13.09 10.89
C GLN A 96 -6.37 12.73 9.39
N LEU A 97 -6.42 11.45 9.04
CA LEU A 97 -6.43 11.02 7.63
C LEU A 97 -7.66 11.57 6.90
N GLU A 98 -8.82 11.59 7.56
CA GLU A 98 -10.02 12.20 6.99
C GLU A 98 -9.86 13.71 6.82
N ALA A 99 -9.38 14.42 7.85
CA ALA A 99 -9.15 15.87 7.78
C ALA A 99 -8.14 16.26 6.69
N LEU A 100 -7.17 15.37 6.40
CA LEU A 100 -6.20 15.52 5.31
C LEU A 100 -6.76 15.11 3.94
N GLY A 101 -8.01 14.64 3.85
CA GLY A 101 -8.63 14.17 2.61
C GLY A 101 -8.06 12.84 2.07
N LEU A 102 -7.34 12.09 2.89
CA LEU A 102 -6.71 10.82 2.51
C LEU A 102 -7.68 9.64 2.57
N ILE A 103 -8.74 9.75 3.37
CA ILE A 103 -9.84 8.79 3.47
C ILE A 103 -11.18 9.54 3.54
N SER A 104 -12.28 8.84 3.26
CA SER A 104 -13.63 9.38 3.36
C SER A 104 -14.53 8.40 4.11
N ARG A 105 -15.30 8.91 5.08
CA ARG A 105 -16.38 8.12 5.71
C ARG A 105 -17.54 7.86 4.75
N GLY A 106 -17.64 8.66 3.68
CA GLY A 106 -18.79 8.71 2.80
C GLY A 106 -20.05 9.19 3.52
N GLY A 107 -21.23 8.94 2.93
CA GLY A 107 -22.53 9.34 3.47
C GLY A 107 -23.06 8.47 4.61
N TRP A 108 -22.20 7.79 5.36
CA TRP A 108 -22.64 7.01 6.54
C TRP A 108 -23.06 7.99 7.64
N VAL A 109 -24.38 8.09 7.85
CA VAL A 109 -25.02 8.72 9.02
C VAL A 109 -25.02 7.73 10.16
#